data_AF-R9PSI0-F1
#
_entry.id   AF-R9PSI0-F1
#
_cell.length_a   1.000
_cell.length_b   1.000
_cell.length_c   1.000
_cell.angle_alpha   90.00
_cell.angle_beta   90.00
_cell.angle_gamma   90.00
#
_symmetry.space_group_name_H-M   'P 1'
#
loop_
_entity.id
_entity.type
_entity.pdbx_description
1 polymer ?
#
loop_
_entity_poly.entity_id
_entity_poly.type
_entity_poly.pdbx_seq_one_letter_code
_entity_poly.pdbx_strand_id
1 'polypeptide(L)'
;MEEKLDMLKAECKAPPMPSSHSLFANWQQLKEMAEGGMTIGSHTRSHPILAHLSLEQQREELTQSRDFIESKLGTAVSMLAYPVGRTDSFTEQTQALAQECGYRLAFSFMNGINTQLDAQSAYQLKRISVDGNKEVDSLKVQVMELNTKHRA
;
A
#
# COMPACT_ATOMS: atom_id res chain seq x y z
N MET A 1 13.99 0.96 -27.64
CA MET A 1 12.88 1.10 -26.65
C MET A 1 12.75 2.56 -26.26
N GLU A 2 13.85 3.23 -25.94
CA GLU A 2 13.93 4.69 -25.69
C GLU A 2 13.37 5.53 -26.85
N GLU A 3 13.72 5.19 -28.09
CA GLU A 3 13.26 5.95 -29.28
C GLU A 3 11.73 5.96 -29.45
N LYS A 4 11.06 4.84 -29.16
CA LYS A 4 9.59 4.75 -29.17
C LYS A 4 8.96 5.52 -28.01
N LEU A 5 9.62 5.54 -26.86
CA LEU A 5 9.17 6.26 -25.68
C LEU A 5 9.23 7.78 -25.91
N ASP A 6 10.26 8.24 -26.63
CA ASP A 6 10.43 9.67 -26.93
C ASP A 6 9.47 10.17 -28.01
N MET A 7 9.15 9.33 -29.01
CA MET A 7 8.08 9.61 -29.96
C MET A 7 6.71 9.77 -29.26
N LEU A 8 6.40 8.89 -28.30
CA LEU A 8 5.14 8.96 -27.56
C LEU A 8 5.05 10.22 -26.67
N LYS A 9 6.14 10.62 -26.02
CA LYS A 9 6.17 11.86 -25.21
C LYS A 9 5.90 13.10 -26.06
N ALA A 10 6.49 13.16 -27.27
CA ALA A 10 6.31 14.27 -28.20
C ALA A 10 4.86 14.37 -28.69
N GLU A 11 4.26 13.24 -29.05
CA GLU A 11 2.87 13.19 -29.54
C GLU A 11 1.85 13.55 -28.45
N CYS A 12 2.07 13.09 -27.21
CA CYS A 12 1.14 13.32 -26.10
C CYS A 12 1.25 14.72 -25.46
N LYS A 13 2.17 15.59 -25.91
CA LYS A 13 2.51 16.87 -25.24
C LYS A 13 2.67 16.70 -23.73
N ALA A 14 3.24 15.56 -23.31
CA ALA A 14 3.37 15.26 -21.90
C ALA A 14 4.23 16.35 -21.25
N PRO A 15 3.80 16.93 -20.11
CA PRO A 15 4.63 17.90 -19.41
C PRO A 15 5.97 17.26 -19.06
N PRO A 16 7.08 18.02 -19.06
CA PRO A 16 8.36 17.49 -18.62
C PRO A 16 8.18 16.89 -17.22
N MET A 17 8.56 15.62 -17.07
CA MET A 17 8.56 14.97 -15.76
C MET A 17 9.33 15.86 -14.79
N PRO A 18 8.80 16.13 -13.58
CA PRO A 18 9.52 16.95 -12.61
C PRO A 18 10.90 16.33 -12.38
N SER A 19 11.94 17.16 -12.43
CA SER A 19 13.36 16.76 -12.36
C SER A 19 13.79 16.20 -10.99
N SER A 20 12.85 15.88 -10.11
CA SER A 20 13.13 15.38 -8.78
C SER A 20 13.83 14.02 -8.88
N HIS A 21 15.11 13.99 -8.51
CA HIS A 21 15.94 12.78 -8.50
C HIS A 21 15.54 11.77 -7.40
N SER A 22 14.44 11.97 -6.66
CA SER A 22 14.00 11.00 -5.66
C SER A 22 12.50 11.10 -5.39
N LEU A 23 11.69 10.51 -6.29
CA LEU A 23 10.25 10.29 -6.04
C LEU A 23 9.99 9.25 -4.93
N PHE A 24 11.03 8.53 -4.49
CA PHE A 24 10.97 7.53 -3.42
C PHE A 24 11.79 7.97 -2.22
N ALA A 25 11.37 7.54 -1.02
CA ALA A 25 12.17 7.72 0.18
C ALA A 25 13.41 6.81 0.15
N ASN A 26 14.54 7.33 0.63
CA ASN A 26 15.74 6.53 0.87
C ASN A 26 15.81 6.04 2.33
N TRP A 27 16.76 5.14 2.63
CA TRP A 27 16.88 4.54 3.95
C TRP A 27 17.21 5.53 5.08
N GLN A 28 17.90 6.63 4.79
CA GLN A 28 18.17 7.65 5.80
C GLN A 28 16.88 8.38 6.19
N GLN A 29 16.05 8.73 5.22
CA GLN A 29 14.74 9.35 5.46
C GLN A 29 13.79 8.41 6.20
N LEU A 30 13.78 7.12 5.83
CA LEU A 30 12.96 6.12 6.53
C LEU A 30 13.38 5.96 8.00
N LYS A 31 14.68 6.01 8.30
CA LYS A 31 15.19 5.98 9.68
C LYS A 31 14.78 7.23 10.47
N GLU A 32 14.95 8.41 9.88
CA GLU A 32 14.52 9.68 10.50
C GLU A 32 13.02 9.66 10.84
N MET A 33 12.17 9.21 9.90
CA MET A 33 10.73 9.08 10.13
C MET A 33 10.41 8.08 11.24
N ALA A 34 11.11 6.94 11.27
CA ALA A 34 10.94 5.93 12.33
C ALA A 34 11.36 6.46 13.72
N GLU A 35 12.49 7.16 13.81
CA GLU A 35 12.95 7.83 15.04
C GLU A 35 11.99 8.96 15.47
N GLY A 36 11.32 9.60 14.52
CA GLY A 36 10.23 10.56 14.74
C GLY A 36 8.89 9.94 15.17
N GLY A 37 8.83 8.61 15.33
CA GLY A 37 7.64 7.90 15.80
C GLY A 37 6.66 7.44 14.71
N MET A 38 7.03 7.55 13.43
CA MET A 38 6.23 6.98 12.34
C MET A 38 6.46 5.48 12.23
N THR A 39 5.39 4.73 11.92
CA THR A 39 5.52 3.30 11.63
C THR A 39 5.76 3.05 10.15
N ILE A 40 6.78 2.25 9.83
CA ILE A 40 7.08 1.82 8.47
C ILE A 40 6.51 0.42 8.23
N GLY A 41 5.53 0.32 7.32
CA GLY A 41 4.93 -0.94 6.87
C GLY A 41 5.53 -1.46 5.56
N SER A 42 5.11 -2.66 5.16
CA SER A 42 5.47 -3.29 3.89
C SER A 42 4.47 -2.95 2.78
N HIS A 43 4.95 -2.93 1.53
CA HIS A 43 4.11 -2.79 0.34
C HIS A 43 4.56 -3.76 -0.77
N THR A 44 4.90 -4.99 -0.38
CA THR A 44 5.58 -6.02 -1.19
C THR A 44 6.96 -5.59 -1.68
N ARG A 45 7.68 -6.45 -2.41
CA ARG A 45 9.08 -6.22 -2.79
C ARG A 45 9.16 -5.46 -4.11
N SER A 46 8.35 -5.85 -5.09
CA SER A 46 8.36 -5.30 -6.44
C SER A 46 7.03 -4.70 -6.90
N HIS A 47 6.06 -4.55 -5.98
CA HIS A 47 4.72 -4.01 -6.25
C HIS A 47 3.87 -4.81 -7.30
N PRO A 48 3.90 -6.16 -7.33
CA PRO A 48 2.99 -6.90 -8.20
C PRO A 48 1.58 -6.98 -7.59
N ILE A 49 0.59 -7.17 -8.46
CA ILE A 49 -0.76 -7.57 -8.02
C ILE A 49 -0.66 -9.03 -7.56
N LEU A 50 -0.73 -9.27 -6.25
CA LEU A 50 -0.45 -10.58 -5.66
C LEU A 50 -1.38 -11.68 -6.18
N ALA A 51 -2.65 -11.37 -6.43
CA ALA A 51 -3.62 -12.33 -6.99
C ALA A 51 -3.23 -12.89 -8.37
N HIS A 52 -2.33 -12.23 -9.10
CA HIS A 52 -1.84 -12.70 -10.40
C HIS A 52 -0.64 -13.65 -10.30
N LEU A 53 -0.12 -13.87 -9.10
CA LEU A 53 1.08 -14.67 -8.86
C LEU A 53 0.73 -16.05 -8.29
N SER A 54 1.65 -17.00 -8.46
CA SER A 54 1.60 -18.26 -7.73
C SER A 54 1.76 -18.04 -6.22
N LEU A 55 1.29 -18.98 -5.40
CA LEU A 55 1.42 -18.87 -3.93
C LEU A 55 2.88 -18.80 -3.47
N GLU A 56 3.80 -19.44 -4.19
CA GLU A 56 5.24 -19.37 -3.91
C GLU A 56 5.78 -17.96 -4.17
N GLN A 57 5.44 -17.37 -5.31
CA GLN A 57 5.84 -16.00 -5.67
C GLN A 57 5.23 -14.96 -4.71
N GLN A 58 3.98 -15.16 -4.29
CA GLN A 58 3.36 -14.30 -3.28
C GLN A 58 4.14 -14.36 -1.95
N ARG A 59 4.49 -15.57 -1.49
CA ARG A 59 5.27 -15.76 -0.26
C ARG A 59 6.65 -15.09 -0.35
N GLU A 60 7.31 -15.20 -1.49
CA GLU A 60 8.61 -14.57 -1.74
C GLU A 60 8.52 -13.04 -1.66
N GLU A 61 7.56 -12.43 -2.38
CA GLU A 61 7.31 -10.99 -2.36
C GLU A 61 7.01 -10.45 -0.96
N LEU A 62 6.22 -11.20 -0.20
CA LEU A 62 5.81 -10.85 1.16
C LEU A 62 6.97 -10.95 2.16
N THR A 63 7.71 -12.05 2.12
CA THR A 63 8.80 -12.33 3.06
C THR A 63 10.01 -11.43 2.79
N GLN A 64 10.43 -11.33 1.52
CA GLN A 64 11.59 -10.51 1.16
C GLN A 64 11.39 -9.03 1.47
N SER A 65 10.18 -8.49 1.25
CA SER A 65 9.90 -7.09 1.58
C SER A 65 10.02 -6.83 3.08
N ARG A 66 9.38 -7.68 3.90
CA ARG A 66 9.43 -7.60 5.36
C ARG A 66 10.87 -7.68 5.86
N ASP A 67 11.56 -8.77 5.55
CA ASP A 67 12.90 -9.04 6.05
C ASP A 67 13.90 -7.98 5.60
N PHE A 68 13.74 -7.45 4.39
CA PHE A 68 14.60 -6.37 3.89
C PHE A 68 14.40 -5.07 4.66
N ILE A 69 13.15 -4.66 4.94
CA ILE A 69 12.86 -3.46 5.74
C ILE A 69 13.37 -3.65 7.17
N GLU A 70 13.11 -4.80 7.78
CA GLU A 70 13.58 -5.13 9.14
C GLU A 70 15.12 -5.09 9.22
N SER A 71 15.82 -5.63 8.23
CA SER A 71 17.29 -5.58 8.17
C SER A 71 17.86 -4.17 8.08
N LYS A 72 17.10 -3.21 7.55
CA LYS A 72 17.54 -1.82 7.35
C LYS A 72 17.21 -0.91 8.51
N LEU A 73 16.07 -1.15 9.16
CA LEU A 73 15.53 -0.28 10.22
C LEU A 73 15.70 -0.88 11.63
N GLY A 74 15.94 -2.19 11.75
CA GLY A 74 16.08 -2.87 13.04
C GLY A 74 14.75 -2.99 13.82
N THR A 75 13.62 -2.72 13.17
CA THR A 75 12.28 -2.74 13.76
C THR A 75 11.40 -3.76 13.05
N ALA A 76 10.59 -4.50 13.81
CA ALA A 76 9.68 -5.50 13.25
C ALA A 76 8.60 -4.87 12.34
N VAL A 77 8.36 -5.49 11.18
CA VAL A 77 7.36 -5.06 10.20
C VAL A 77 6.17 -6.01 10.26
N SER A 78 5.07 -5.52 10.83
CA SER A 78 3.85 -6.31 11.07
C SER A 78 2.64 -5.86 10.25
N MET A 79 2.81 -4.86 9.38
CA MET A 79 1.72 -4.28 8.58
C MET A 79 2.05 -4.34 7.09
N LEU A 80 1.05 -4.67 6.28
CA LEU A 80 1.13 -4.76 4.83
C LEU A 80 0.09 -3.85 4.17
N ALA A 81 0.43 -3.14 3.11
CA ALA A 81 -0.55 -2.63 2.16
C ALA A 81 -0.50 -3.48 0.89
N TYR A 82 -1.65 -3.92 0.38
CA TYR A 82 -1.68 -4.65 -0.89
C TYR A 82 -1.47 -3.69 -2.07
N PRO A 83 -0.57 -4.00 -3.03
CA PRO A 83 -0.44 -3.25 -4.27
C PRO A 83 -1.80 -3.17 -4.98
N VAL A 84 -2.18 -1.96 -5.40
CA VAL A 84 -3.51 -1.61 -5.96
C VAL A 84 -4.67 -1.77 -4.95
N GLY A 85 -4.75 -2.88 -4.22
CA GLY A 85 -5.63 -3.10 -3.07
C GLY A 85 -7.12 -3.19 -3.41
N ARG A 86 -7.49 -3.48 -4.65
CA ARG A 86 -8.88 -3.76 -5.04
C ARG A 86 -9.26 -5.20 -4.68
N THR A 87 -10.54 -5.54 -4.82
CA THR A 87 -11.09 -6.88 -4.51
C THR A 87 -10.45 -8.01 -5.33
N ASP A 88 -9.89 -7.69 -6.49
CA ASP A 88 -9.19 -8.62 -7.38
C ASP A 88 -7.67 -8.60 -7.19
N SER A 89 -7.15 -7.78 -6.27
CA SER A 89 -5.70 -7.60 -6.11
C SER A 89 -5.06 -8.60 -5.15
N PHE A 90 -5.87 -9.26 -4.32
CA PHE A 90 -5.49 -10.27 -3.34
C PHE A 90 -6.66 -11.24 -3.14
N THR A 91 -6.37 -12.48 -2.71
CA THR A 91 -7.39 -13.50 -2.43
C THR A 91 -7.37 -13.91 -0.96
N GLU A 92 -8.29 -14.78 -0.53
CA GLU A 92 -8.22 -15.40 0.80
C GLU A 92 -6.91 -16.17 1.02
N GLN A 93 -6.36 -16.82 -0.02
CA GLN A 93 -5.04 -17.44 0.08
C GLN A 93 -3.93 -16.39 0.28
N THR A 94 -4.03 -15.23 -0.38
CA THR A 94 -3.09 -14.13 -0.15
C THR A 94 -3.15 -13.61 1.29
N GLN A 95 -4.35 -13.54 1.88
CA GLN A 95 -4.53 -13.13 3.27
C GLN A 95 -3.90 -14.14 4.23
N ALA A 96 -4.15 -15.44 4.03
CA ALA A 96 -3.54 -16.51 4.82
C ALA A 96 -2.00 -16.50 4.71
N LEU A 97 -1.47 -16.31 3.50
CA LEU A 97 -0.03 -16.16 3.28
C LEU A 97 0.55 -14.95 4.00
N ALA A 98 -0.16 -13.81 4.03
CA ALA A 98 0.29 -12.64 4.77
C ALA A 98 0.42 -12.95 6.27
N GLN A 99 -0.55 -13.67 6.84
CA GLN A 99 -0.48 -14.13 8.23
C GLN A 99 0.69 -15.10 8.47
N GLU A 100 0.88 -16.10 7.60
CA GLU A 100 2.01 -17.03 7.67
C GLU A 100 3.36 -16.30 7.57
N CYS A 101 3.42 -15.26 6.74
CA CYS A 101 4.57 -14.37 6.59
C CYS A 101 4.65 -13.33 7.71
N GLY A 102 4.04 -13.55 8.87
CA GLY A 102 4.21 -12.76 10.10
C GLY A 102 3.60 -11.37 10.09
N TYR A 103 2.83 -10.99 9.07
CA TYR A 103 2.01 -9.79 9.13
C TYR A 103 0.85 -9.99 10.11
N ARG A 104 0.43 -8.92 10.77
CA ARG A 104 -0.71 -8.88 11.71
C ARG A 104 -1.89 -8.11 11.16
N LEU A 105 -1.62 -7.13 10.30
CA LEU A 105 -2.64 -6.33 9.62
C LEU A 105 -2.30 -6.18 8.15
N ALA A 106 -3.31 -6.23 7.28
CA ALA A 106 -3.17 -5.89 5.87
C ALA A 106 -4.26 -4.94 5.39
N PHE A 107 -3.85 -3.92 4.65
CA PHE A 107 -4.69 -2.83 4.17
C PHE A 107 -5.01 -3.01 2.69
N SER A 108 -6.29 -3.09 2.38
CA SER A 108 -6.83 -2.93 1.04
C SER A 108 -6.93 -1.44 0.65
N PHE A 109 -7.32 -1.16 -0.57
CA PHE A 109 -7.75 0.17 -1.03
C PHE A 109 -9.28 0.22 -1.21
N MET A 110 -10.01 -0.72 -0.62
CA MET A 110 -11.48 -0.69 -0.59
C MET A 110 -11.95 0.44 0.31
N ASN A 111 -12.89 1.26 -0.17
CA ASN A 111 -13.39 2.42 0.56
C ASN A 111 -14.24 1.99 1.76
N GLY A 112 -13.93 2.50 2.96
CA GLY A 112 -14.79 2.27 4.13
C GLY A 112 -14.13 2.53 5.49
N ILE A 113 -14.93 2.37 6.54
CA ILE A 113 -14.53 2.47 7.94
C ILE A 113 -14.52 1.07 8.54
N ASN A 114 -13.45 0.73 9.25
CA ASN A 114 -13.35 -0.51 10.04
C ASN A 114 -13.84 -0.20 11.46
N THR A 115 -14.97 -0.77 11.88
CA THR A 115 -15.56 -0.55 13.22
C THR A 115 -15.31 -1.72 14.17
N GLN A 116 -14.94 -2.87 13.63
CA GLN A 116 -14.59 -4.09 14.35
C GLN A 116 -13.31 -4.65 13.72
N LEU A 117 -12.54 -5.35 14.55
CA LEU A 117 -11.33 -6.03 14.13
C LEU A 117 -11.39 -7.47 14.65
N ASP A 118 -11.43 -8.40 13.71
CA ASP A 118 -11.41 -9.85 13.94
C ASP A 118 -10.29 -10.49 13.10
N ALA A 119 -10.12 -11.80 13.25
CA ALA A 119 -9.04 -12.53 12.59
C ALA A 119 -9.10 -12.48 11.06
N GLN A 120 -10.30 -12.39 10.45
CA GLN A 120 -10.44 -12.26 9.01
C GLN A 120 -10.31 -10.80 8.57
N SER A 121 -11.00 -9.88 9.22
CA SER A 121 -11.00 -8.46 8.83
C SER A 121 -9.64 -7.79 9.01
N ALA A 122 -8.77 -8.31 9.88
CA ALA A 122 -7.39 -7.86 10.07
C ALA A 122 -6.57 -7.84 8.78
N TYR A 123 -6.85 -8.72 7.81
CA TYR A 123 -6.10 -8.84 6.55
C TYR A 123 -6.82 -8.25 5.34
N GLN A 124 -7.87 -7.47 5.54
CA GLN A 124 -8.59 -6.81 4.46
C GLN A 124 -9.14 -5.45 4.90
N LEU A 125 -8.37 -4.73 5.72
CA LEU A 125 -8.76 -3.45 6.28
C LEU A 125 -9.07 -2.46 5.16
N LYS A 126 -10.22 -1.79 5.29
CA LYS A 126 -10.65 -0.73 4.38
C LYS A 126 -9.89 0.56 4.66
N ARG A 127 -9.74 1.41 3.65
CA ARG A 127 -9.13 2.75 3.77
C ARG A 127 -10.05 3.79 3.16
N ILE A 128 -9.81 5.06 3.48
CA ILE A 128 -10.51 6.19 2.85
C ILE A 128 -9.49 6.86 1.92
N SER A 129 -9.81 6.93 0.62
CA SER A 129 -8.92 7.58 -0.35
C SER A 129 -8.89 9.09 -0.12
N VAL A 130 -7.69 9.66 -0.10
CA VAL A 130 -7.44 11.11 -0.10
C VAL A 130 -6.72 11.45 -1.41
N ASP A 131 -7.50 11.76 -2.44
CA ASP A 131 -7.04 12.10 -3.79
C ASP A 131 -7.50 13.51 -4.24
N GLY A 132 -6.92 13.99 -5.34
CA GLY A 132 -7.45 15.13 -6.10
C GLY A 132 -7.40 16.49 -5.39
N ASN A 133 -6.37 16.77 -4.57
CA ASN A 133 -6.29 18.00 -3.76
C ASN A 133 -7.55 18.24 -2.91
N LYS A 134 -8.09 17.18 -2.32
CA LYS A 134 -9.27 17.23 -1.46
C LYS A 134 -9.12 18.28 -0.36
N GLU A 135 -10.09 19.18 -0.27
CA GLU A 135 -10.21 20.11 0.85
C GLU A 135 -10.57 19.38 2.15
N VAL A 136 -10.16 19.95 3.28
CA VAL A 136 -10.41 19.37 4.61
C VAL A 136 -11.90 19.12 4.85
N ASP A 137 -12.77 20.05 4.43
CA ASP A 137 -14.22 19.91 4.63
C ASP A 137 -14.83 18.82 3.75
N SER A 138 -14.32 18.64 2.53
CA SER A 138 -14.70 17.50 1.68
C SER A 138 -14.32 16.16 2.32
N LEU A 139 -13.11 16.08 2.92
CA LEU A 139 -12.69 14.89 3.64
C LEU A 139 -13.57 14.62 4.88
N LYS A 140 -13.95 15.66 5.64
CA LYS A 140 -14.88 15.51 6.77
C LYS A 140 -16.22 14.93 6.32
N VAL A 141 -16.81 15.46 5.24
CA VAL A 141 -18.07 14.95 4.69
C VAL A 141 -17.93 13.48 4.29
N GLN A 142 -16.86 13.11 3.58
CA GLN A 142 -16.60 11.72 3.19
C GLN A 142 -16.55 10.77 4.40
N VAL A 143 -15.86 11.16 5.47
CA VAL A 143 -15.79 10.37 6.72
C VAL A 143 -17.17 10.26 7.38
N MET A 144 -17.92 11.36 7.46
CA MET A 144 -19.26 11.39 8.06
C MET A 144 -20.25 10.50 7.29
N GLU A 145 -20.26 10.57 5.96
CA GLU A 145 -21.13 9.74 5.12
C GLU A 145 -20.86 8.26 5.29
N LEU A 146 -19.58 7.86 5.33
CA LEU A 146 -19.18 6.47 5.55
C LEU A 146 -19.58 5.97 6.94
N ASN A 147 -19.48 6.82 7.96
CA ASN A 147 -19.87 6.47 9.32
C ASN A 147 -21.40 6.31 9.45
N THR A 148 -22.18 7.17 8.81
CA THR A 148 -23.65 7.08 8.81
C THR A 148 -24.13 5.82 8.09
N LYS A 149 -23.56 5.50 6.93
CA LYS A 149 -23.90 4.27 6.17
C LYS A 149 -23.60 2.99 6.95
N HIS A 150 -22.70 3.03 7.93
CA HIS A 150 -22.38 1.87 8.77
C HIS A 150 -23.33 1.74 9.98
N ARG A 151 -23.96 2.83 10.43
CA ARG A 151 -24.85 2.83 11.61
C ARG A 151 -26.32 2.56 11.28
N ALA A 152 -26.70 2.64 10.00
CA ALA A 152 -28.03 2.29 9.49
C ALA A 152 -28.10 0.79 9.19
#